data_AF-A0A6G2QIX8-F1
#
_entry.id   AF-A0A6G2QIX8-F1
#
_cell.length_a   1.000
_cell.length_b   1.000
_cell.length_c   1.000
_cell.angle_alpha   90.00
_cell.angle_beta   90.00
_cell.angle_gamma   90.00
#
_symmetry.space_group_name_H-M   'P 1'
#
loop_
_entity.id
_entity.type
_entity.pdbx_description
1 polymer ?
#
loop_
_entity_poly.entity_id
_entity_poly.type
_entity_poly.pdbx_seq_one_letter_code
_entity_poly.pdbx_strand_id
1 'polypeptide(L)' 'AFAGQDDPSASPERMRAWQRETDAAFRLTVLPGGHFFLNDHLPAVAGAVHDRLRELTAV' A
#
# COMPACT_ATOMS: atom_id res chain seq x y z
N ALA A 1 2.78 -1.90 0.95
CA ALA A 1 2.89 -0.67 0.16
C ALA A 1 1.53 -0.29 -0.43
N PHE A 2 1.29 0.99 -0.68
CA PHE A 2 0.11 1.51 -1.37
C PHE A 2 0.56 2.38 -2.54
N ALA A 3 -0.24 2.41 -3.61
CA ALA A 3 -0.01 3.27 -4.77
C ALA A 3 -1.33 3.81 -5.32
N GLY A 4 -1.30 5.05 -5.81
CA GLY A 4 -2.34 5.56 -6.69
C GLY A 4 -2.17 4.97 -8.08
N GLN A 5 -3.26 4.54 -8.70
CA GLN A 5 -3.24 3.97 -10.06
C GLN A 5 -2.63 4.95 -11.07
N ASP A 6 -2.91 6.23 -10.92
CA ASP A 6 -2.56 7.28 -11.87
C ASP A 6 -1.45 8.19 -11.33
N ASP A 7 -0.65 7.73 -10.35
CA ASP A 7 0.47 8.50 -9.80
C ASP A 7 1.73 8.36 -10.69
N PRO A 8 2.15 9.42 -11.42
CA PRO A 8 3.35 9.36 -12.25
C PRO A 8 4.65 9.35 -11.42
N SER A 9 4.61 9.93 -10.22
CA SER A 9 5.75 10.10 -9.33
C SER A 9 6.03 8.85 -8.49
N ALA A 10 5.01 8.02 -8.26
CA ALA A 10 5.12 6.74 -7.55
C ALA A 10 4.20 5.67 -8.17
N SER A 11 4.40 5.39 -9.46
CA SER A 11 3.55 4.44 -10.20
C SER A 11 3.47 3.05 -9.55
N PRO A 12 2.40 2.28 -9.79
CA PRO A 12 2.27 0.92 -9.30
C PRO A 12 3.47 0.02 -9.61
N GLU A 13 4.09 0.17 -10.79
CA GLU A 13 5.28 -0.58 -11.19
C GLU A 13 6.49 -0.21 -10.32
N ARG A 14 6.70 1.08 -10.07
CA ARG A 14 7.77 1.57 -9.20
C ARG A 14 7.55 1.15 -7.75
N MET A 15 6.31 1.18 -7.27
CA MET A 15 5.97 0.74 -5.92
C MET A 15 6.09 -0.78 -5.75
N ARG A 16 5.83 -1.57 -6.80
CA ARG A 16 6.03 -3.04 -6.78
C ARG A 16 7.50 -3.42 -6.59
N ALA A 17 8.44 -2.60 -7.07
CA ALA A 17 9.87 -2.85 -6.93
C ALA A 17 10.34 -2.99 -5.47
N TRP A 18 9.63 -2.36 -4.52
CA TRP A 18 9.93 -2.44 -3.09
C TRP A 18 9.86 -3.86 -2.51
N GLN A 19 9.21 -4.81 -3.19
CA GLN A 19 9.27 -6.21 -2.79
C GLN A 19 10.71 -6.75 -2.70
N ARG A 20 11.64 -6.18 -3.48
CA ARG A 20 13.05 -6.62 -3.48
C ARG A 20 13.87 -6.09 -2.30
N GLU A 21 13.33 -5.14 -1.53
CA GLU A 21 14.03 -4.50 -0.42
C GLU A 21 13.73 -5.17 0.93
N THR A 22 13.10 -6.36 0.92
CA THR A 22 12.79 -7.12 2.12
C THR A 22 12.75 -8.62 1.83
N ASP A 23 13.19 -9.42 2.80
CA ASP A 23 13.03 -10.88 2.79
C ASP A 23 11.67 -11.33 3.40
N ALA A 24 10.92 -10.39 3.99
CA ALA A 24 9.61 -10.66 4.57
C ALA A 24 8.48 -10.59 3.53
N ALA A 25 7.27 -11.02 3.93
CA ALA A 25 6.10 -10.93 3.07
C ALA A 25 5.80 -9.47 2.66
N PHE A 26 5.62 -9.24 1.36
CA PHE A 26 5.28 -7.94 0.79
C PHE A 26 3.90 -7.98 0.14
N ARG A 27 3.10 -6.92 0.38
CA ARG A 27 1.80 -6.70 -0.27
C ARG A 27 1.76 -5.29 -0.84
N LEU A 28 1.35 -5.17 -2.10
CA LEU A 28 1.04 -3.90 -2.74
C LEU A 28 -0.47 -3.81 -2.98
N THR A 29 -1.09 -2.73 -2.53
CA THR A 29 -2.48 -2.37 -2.83
C THR A 29 -2.50 -1.14 -3.73
N VAL A 30 -3.10 -1.26 -4.91
CA VAL A 30 -3.27 -0.15 -5.84
C VAL A 30 -4.70 0.37 -5.71
N LEU A 31 -4.85 1.69 -5.54
CA LEU A 31 -6.13 2.36 -5.35
C LEU A 31 -6.37 3.38 -6.46
N PRO A 32 -7.62 3.68 -6.84
CA PRO A 32 -7.93 4.74 -7.79
C PRO A 32 -7.33 6.10 -7.36
N GLY A 33 -6.96 6.93 -8.34
CA GLY A 33 -6.42 8.27 -8.11
C GLY A 33 -4.90 8.38 -8.28
N GLY A 34 -4.42 9.62 -8.17
CA GLY A 34 -3.00 9.97 -8.33
C GLY A 34 -2.24 10.00 -7.01
N HIS A 35 -1.25 10.89 -6.91
CA HIS A 35 -0.35 10.99 -5.75
C HIS A 35 -1.06 11.12 -4.39
N PHE A 36 -2.22 11.76 -4.37
CA PHE A 36 -3.02 12.00 -3.17
C PHE A 36 -4.23 11.04 -3.04
N PHE A 37 -4.17 9.84 -3.63
CA PHE A 37 -5.23 8.80 -3.51
C PHE A 37 -5.68 8.55 -2.05
N LEU A 38 -4.79 8.79 -1.08
CA LEU A 38 -5.08 8.64 0.34
C LEU A 38 -6.25 9.52 0.80
N ASN A 39 -6.44 10.71 0.23
CA ASN A 39 -7.51 11.63 0.63
C ASN A 39 -8.90 11.02 0.41
N ASP A 40 -9.06 10.25 -0.66
CA ASP A 40 -10.33 9.62 -1.04
C ASP A 40 -10.47 8.19 -0.50
N HIS A 41 -9.35 7.58 -0.09
CA HIS A 41 -9.29 6.16 0.30
C HIS A 41 -8.74 5.93 1.71
N LEU A 42 -8.73 6.97 2.55
CA LEU A 42 -8.20 6.88 3.92
C LEU A 42 -8.80 5.71 4.74
N PRO A 43 -10.13 5.45 4.72
CA PRO A 43 -10.68 4.30 5.45
C PRO A 43 -10.13 2.95 4.99
N ALA A 44 -9.92 2.77 3.69
CA ALA A 44 -9.38 1.52 3.14
C ALA A 44 -7.91 1.32 3.53
N VAL A 45 -7.11 2.38 3.47
CA VAL A 45 -5.70 2.34 3.89
C VAL A 45 -5.58 2.08 5.39
N ALA A 46 -6.36 2.79 6.21
CA ALA A 46 -6.36 2.61 7.66
C ALA A 46 -6.81 1.20 8.07
N GLY A 47 -7.83 0.65 7.42
CA GLY A 47 -8.29 -0.73 7.64
C GLY A 47 -7.19 -1.75 7.35
N ALA A 48 -6.53 -1.64 6.19
CA ALA A 48 -5.44 -2.54 5.83
C ALA A 48 -4.24 -2.47 6.80
N VAL A 49 -3.92 -1.28 7.34
CA VAL A 49 -2.91 -1.14 8.39
C VAL A 49 -3.37 -1.79 9.70
N HIS A 50 -4.62 -1.56 10.10
CA HIS A 50 -5.20 -2.16 11.30
C HIS A 50 -5.15 -3.69 11.24
N ASP A 51 -5.60 -4.28 10.14
CA ASP A 51 -5.59 -5.73 9.93
C ASP A 51 -4.18 -6.29 10.02
N ARG A 52 -3.21 -5.62 9.39
CA ARG A 52 -1.81 -6.07 9.44
C ARG A 52 -1.23 -6.03 10.85
N LEU A 53 -1.58 -5.04 11.66
CA LEU A 53 -1.16 -4.98 13.05
C LEU A 53 -1.78 -6.13 13.85
N ARG A 54 -3.06 -6.43 13.63
CA ARG A 54 -3.73 -7.57 14.30
C ARG A 54 -3.07 -8.90 13.98
N GLU A 55 -2.75 -9.14 12.71
CA GLU A 55 -2.04 -10.36 12.27
C GLU A 55 -0.70 -10.53 12.97
N LEU A 56 0.04 -9.43 13.19
CA LEU A 56 1.35 -9.46 13.84
C LEU A 56 1.27 -9.68 15.36
N THR A 57 0.19 -9.23 16.00
CA THR A 57 -0.01 -9.35 17.45
C THR A 57 -0.76 -10.61 17.87
N ALA A 58 -1.35 -11.35 16.92
CA ALA A 58 -2.09 -12.58 17.20
C ALA A 58 -1.18 -13.81 17.47
N VAL A 59 0.05 -13.56 17.92
CA VAL A 59 1.07 -14.58 18.26
C VAL A 59 1.10 -14.80 19.77
#